data_AF-A0A1H5ME83-F1
#
_entry.id   AF-A0A1H5ME83-F1
#
_cell.length_a   1.000
_cell.length_b   1.000
_cell.length_c   1.000
_cell.angle_alpha   90.00
_cell.angle_beta   90.00
_cell.angle_gamma   90.00
#
_symmetry.space_group_name_H-M   'P 1'
#
loop_
_entity.id
_entity.type
_entity.pdbx_description
1 polymer ?
#
loop_
_entity_poly.entity_id
_entity_poly.type
_entity_poly.pdbx_seq_one_letter_code
_entity_poly.pdbx_strand_id
1 'polypeptide(L)'
;MINIREATKADLNALREVGCATYREHFSSIWSPAGMQDFLNQDFSPSALGQSLESGASHLWLIASDDSGKVVGFSKVNWSTPAPLTGEVGAELQKIYFLQSEAGRGYGKQLLSFICNRAIERGARLLWLDVLKSNSNARRFYEGFGFQEIGEIPFKTDLAEIGMVVMGRRLTSPTVSLG
;
A
#
# COMPACT_ATOMS: atom_id res chain seq x y z
N MET A 1 6.49 -3.27 19.28
CA MET A 1 5.67 -4.02 18.29
C MET A 1 4.99 -2.97 17.40
N ILE A 2 4.08 -3.30 16.48
CA ILE A 2 3.10 -2.30 16.00
C ILE A 2 1.70 -2.76 16.29
N ASN A 3 0.84 -1.81 16.64
CA ASN A 3 -0.59 -2.01 16.68
C ASN A 3 -1.17 -1.71 15.30
N ILE A 4 -1.84 -2.69 14.69
CA ILE A 4 -2.48 -2.56 13.39
C ILE A 4 -3.99 -2.61 13.61
N ARG A 5 -4.71 -1.62 13.08
CA ARG A 5 -6.17 -1.60 13.12
C ARG A 5 -6.76 -1.03 11.84
N GLU A 6 -8.01 -1.36 11.59
CA GLU A 6 -8.79 -0.75 10.52
C GLU A 6 -9.03 0.73 10.86
N ALA A 7 -8.87 1.57 9.84
CA ALA A 7 -9.17 2.98 9.94
C ALA A 7 -10.66 3.21 9.71
N THR A 8 -11.20 4.19 10.42
CA THR A 8 -12.58 4.64 10.32
C THR A 8 -12.62 6.06 9.79
N LYS A 9 -13.82 6.60 9.55
CA LYS A 9 -13.99 8.02 9.18
C LYS A 9 -13.39 8.98 10.23
N ALA A 10 -13.37 8.59 11.50
CA ALA A 10 -12.75 9.40 12.57
C ALA A 10 -11.23 9.56 12.38
N ASP A 11 -10.61 8.66 11.63
CA ASP A 11 -9.17 8.65 11.38
C ASP A 11 -8.74 9.47 10.16
N LEU A 12 -9.68 10.11 9.46
CA LEU A 12 -9.42 10.84 8.21
C LEU A 12 -8.25 11.81 8.35
N ASN A 13 -8.23 12.61 9.42
CA ASN A 13 -7.16 13.59 9.64
C ASN A 13 -5.81 12.91 9.90
N ALA A 14 -5.79 11.87 10.73
CA ALA A 14 -4.56 11.13 11.04
C ALA A 14 -3.98 10.44 9.79
N LEU A 15 -4.83 9.82 8.97
CA LEU A 15 -4.44 9.21 7.69
C LEU A 15 -3.90 10.24 6.71
N ARG A 16 -4.56 11.39 6.59
CA ARG A 16 -4.11 12.48 5.71
C ARG A 16 -2.76 13.04 6.17
N GLU A 17 -2.54 13.19 7.47
CA GLU A 17 -1.28 13.67 8.03
C GLU A 17 -0.13 12.69 7.76
N VAL A 18 -0.27 11.42 8.18
CA VAL A 18 0.78 10.41 7.96
C VAL A 18 0.97 10.10 6.46
N GLY A 19 -0.11 10.13 5.68
CA GLY A 19 -0.10 9.96 4.23
C GLY A 19 0.73 11.03 3.54
N CYS A 20 0.43 12.30 3.82
CA CYS A 20 1.21 13.42 3.28
C CYS A 20 2.68 13.38 3.73
N ALA A 21 2.94 13.10 5.01
CA ALA A 21 4.29 13.07 5.56
C ALA A 21 5.14 11.99 4.89
N THR A 22 4.67 10.75 4.90
CA THR A 22 5.40 9.61 4.33
C THR A 22 5.59 9.75 2.81
N TYR A 23 4.57 10.22 2.08
CA TYR A 23 4.70 10.37 0.63
C TYR A 23 5.76 11.44 0.26
N ARG A 24 5.82 12.56 1.01
CA ARG A 24 6.90 13.55 0.81
C ARG A 24 8.28 12.96 1.11
N GLU A 25 8.42 12.23 2.21
CA GLU A 25 9.69 11.59 2.59
C GLU A 25 10.20 10.63 1.51
N HIS A 26 9.32 9.83 0.91
CA HIS A 26 9.71 8.79 -0.05
C HIS A 26 9.80 9.27 -1.51
N PHE A 27 9.05 10.30 -1.91
CA PHE A 27 8.87 10.64 -3.33
C PHE A 27 9.16 12.09 -3.69
N SER A 28 9.62 12.94 -2.76
CA SER A 28 9.96 14.34 -3.06
C SER A 28 10.98 14.52 -4.19
N SER A 29 11.89 13.57 -4.39
CA SER A 29 12.90 13.66 -5.44
C SER A 29 12.37 13.45 -6.87
N ILE A 30 11.17 12.89 -7.01
CA ILE A 30 10.58 12.57 -8.33
C ILE A 30 9.50 13.57 -8.76
N TRP A 31 9.15 14.55 -7.93
CA TRP A 31 8.12 15.55 -8.20
C TRP A 31 8.67 16.96 -8.09
N SER A 32 8.13 17.92 -8.84
CA SER A 32 8.33 19.32 -8.48
C SER A 32 7.56 19.65 -7.19
N PRO A 33 7.88 20.74 -6.47
CA PRO A 33 7.09 21.16 -5.31
C PRO A 33 5.60 21.34 -5.61
N ALA A 34 5.25 21.85 -6.80
CA ALA A 34 3.88 22.05 -7.22
C ALA A 34 3.20 20.71 -7.57
N GLY A 35 3.84 19.87 -8.39
CA GLY A 35 3.31 18.55 -8.75
C GLY A 35 3.09 17.64 -7.54
N MET A 36 4.02 17.68 -6.57
CA MET A 36 3.87 16.99 -5.28
C MET A 36 2.62 17.49 -4.53
N GLN A 37 2.45 18.81 -4.45
CA GLN A 37 1.31 19.39 -3.74
C GLN A 37 -0.02 19.03 -4.42
N ASP A 38 -0.06 19.04 -5.75
CA ASP A 38 -1.25 18.68 -6.54
C ASP A 38 -1.59 17.20 -6.35
N PHE A 39 -0.59 16.31 -6.40
CA PHE A 39 -0.78 14.89 -6.13
C PHE A 39 -1.39 14.66 -4.73
N LEU A 40 -0.80 15.26 -3.69
CA LEU A 40 -1.27 15.12 -2.32
C LEU A 40 -2.67 15.70 -2.12
N ASN A 41 -2.97 16.83 -2.78
CA ASN A 41 -4.29 17.44 -2.73
C ASN A 41 -5.37 16.59 -3.38
N GLN A 42 -5.03 15.77 -4.37
CA GLN A 42 -5.97 14.85 -5.01
C GLN A 42 -6.11 13.56 -4.20
N ASP A 43 -5.00 12.86 -4.00
CA ASP A 43 -4.98 11.49 -3.45
C ASP A 43 -5.32 11.45 -1.94
N PHE A 44 -4.96 12.51 -1.19
CA PHE A 44 -5.31 12.68 0.22
C PHE A 44 -6.27 13.86 0.45
N SER A 45 -7.13 14.18 -0.54
CA SER A 45 -8.24 15.11 -0.30
C SER A 45 -9.17 14.55 0.78
N PRO A 46 -9.75 15.39 1.66
CA PRO A 46 -10.74 14.93 2.63
C PRO A 46 -11.93 14.21 1.98
N SER A 47 -12.35 14.67 0.79
CA SER A 47 -13.47 14.08 0.05
C SER A 47 -13.15 12.66 -0.44
N ALA A 48 -12.06 12.48 -1.19
CA ALA A 48 -11.68 11.17 -1.74
C ALA A 48 -11.32 10.18 -0.63
N LEU A 49 -10.58 10.63 0.38
CA LEU A 49 -10.22 9.80 1.53
C LEU A 49 -11.47 9.38 2.30
N GLY A 50 -12.37 10.33 2.60
CA GLY A 50 -13.63 10.08 3.29
C GLY A 50 -14.52 9.07 2.56
N GLN A 51 -14.71 9.24 1.25
CA GLN A 51 -15.49 8.32 0.43
C GLN A 51 -14.91 6.89 0.45
N SER A 52 -13.58 6.77 0.34
CA SER A 52 -12.92 5.47 0.35
C SER A 52 -12.95 4.78 1.73
N LEU A 53 -12.92 5.56 2.82
CA LEU A 53 -13.06 5.05 4.20
C LEU A 53 -14.45 4.51 4.49
N GLU A 54 -15.48 5.06 3.86
CA GLU A 54 -16.87 4.59 4.00
C GLU A 54 -17.18 3.34 3.15
N SER A 55 -16.31 3.04 2.17
CA SER A 55 -16.54 1.96 1.20
C SER A 55 -15.79 0.68 1.56
N GLY A 56 -16.01 0.16 2.78
CA GLY A 56 -15.30 -1.01 3.33
C GLY A 56 -15.44 -2.32 2.52
N ALA A 57 -16.47 -2.41 1.67
CA ALA A 57 -16.62 -3.52 0.73
C ALA A 57 -15.55 -3.51 -0.38
N SER A 58 -15.11 -2.31 -0.78
CA SER A 58 -14.19 -2.06 -1.89
C SER A 58 -12.78 -1.71 -1.43
N HIS A 59 -12.63 -1.13 -0.23
CA HIS A 59 -11.34 -0.68 0.28
C HIS A 59 -11.11 -1.14 1.71
N LEU A 60 -9.84 -1.36 2.05
CA LEU A 60 -9.39 -1.53 3.42
C LEU A 60 -8.28 -0.51 3.69
N TRP A 61 -8.51 0.37 4.66
CA TRP A 61 -7.49 1.26 5.20
C TRP A 61 -7.03 0.73 6.54
N LEU A 62 -5.71 0.65 6.74
CA LEU A 62 -5.12 0.26 8.02
C LEU A 62 -4.23 1.39 8.54
N ILE A 63 -4.30 1.61 9.85
CA ILE A 63 -3.36 2.43 10.61
C ILE A 63 -2.40 1.51 11.36
N ALA A 64 -1.12 1.85 11.32
CA ALA A 64 -0.09 1.26 12.15
C ALA A 64 0.39 2.30 13.18
N SER A 65 0.24 1.98 14.46
CA SER A 65 0.75 2.78 15.57
C SER A 65 1.89 2.07 16.28
N ASP A 66 2.85 2.84 16.80
CA ASP A 66 3.90 2.33 17.68
C ASP A 66 3.37 2.03 19.10
N ASP A 67 4.24 1.56 19.99
CA ASP A 67 3.88 1.18 21.35
C ASP A 67 3.43 2.38 22.23
N SER A 68 3.70 3.62 21.80
CA SER A 68 3.20 4.84 22.46
C SER A 68 1.80 5.27 21.99
N GLY A 69 1.26 4.58 20.96
CA GLY A 69 0.00 4.92 20.31
C GLY A 69 0.12 5.92 19.17
N LYS A 70 1.33 6.44 18.90
CA LYS A 70 1.56 7.36 17.77
C LYS A 70 1.38 6.63 16.45
N VAL A 71 0.62 7.24 15.53
CA VAL A 71 0.48 6.74 14.15
C VAL A 71 1.81 6.93 13.42
N VAL A 72 2.37 5.84 12.89
CA VAL A 72 3.69 5.83 12.24
C VAL A 72 3.67 5.27 10.82
N GLY A 73 2.55 4.69 10.41
CA GLY A 73 2.37 4.18 9.06
C GLY A 73 0.92 3.84 8.77
N PHE A 74 0.66 3.52 7.52
CA PHE A 74 -0.65 3.13 7.05
C PHE A 74 -0.55 2.24 5.82
N SER A 75 -1.68 1.64 5.44
CA SER A 75 -1.84 1.00 4.14
C SER A 75 -3.24 1.19 3.60
N LYS A 76 -3.36 1.00 2.28
CA LYS A 76 -4.63 0.91 1.58
C LYS A 76 -4.60 -0.29 0.64
N VAL A 77 -5.65 -1.11 0.72
CA VAL A 77 -5.91 -2.21 -0.20
C VAL A 77 -7.20 -1.93 -0.94
N ASN A 78 -7.20 -2.15 -2.25
CA ASN A 78 -8.43 -2.19 -3.05
C ASN A 78 -8.80 -3.65 -3.33
N TRP A 79 -10.06 -4.00 -3.13
CA TRP A 79 -10.56 -5.35 -3.34
C TRP A 79 -11.10 -5.52 -4.75
N SER A 80 -10.94 -6.73 -5.30
CA SER A 80 -11.49 -7.11 -6.60
C SER A 80 -11.02 -6.20 -7.74
N THR A 81 -9.75 -5.77 -7.69
CA THR A 81 -9.14 -4.95 -8.73
C THR A 81 -8.38 -5.83 -9.74
N PRO A 82 -8.57 -5.65 -11.06
CA PRO A 82 -7.79 -6.33 -12.08
C PRO A 82 -6.32 -5.88 -12.03
N ALA A 83 -5.39 -6.84 -11.98
CA ALA A 83 -3.98 -6.58 -12.11
C ALA A 83 -3.67 -6.04 -13.53
N PRO A 84 -2.79 -5.03 -13.66
CA PRO A 84 -2.33 -4.58 -14.96
C PRO A 84 -1.66 -5.73 -15.71
N LEU A 85 -1.66 -5.65 -17.05
CA LEU A 85 -1.05 -6.62 -17.97
C LEU A 85 -1.76 -7.97 -18.07
N THR A 86 -2.26 -8.53 -16.97
CA THR A 86 -2.93 -9.85 -16.97
C THR A 86 -4.45 -9.75 -16.94
N GLY A 87 -5.00 -8.66 -16.40
CA GLY A 87 -6.44 -8.51 -16.17
C GLY A 87 -7.00 -9.41 -15.08
N GLU A 88 -6.15 -10.19 -14.40
CA GLU A 88 -6.59 -11.09 -13.35
C GLU A 88 -7.06 -10.31 -12.12
N VAL A 89 -8.26 -10.61 -11.63
CA VAL A 89 -8.85 -9.92 -10.48
C VAL A 89 -8.23 -10.41 -9.17
N GLY A 90 -7.71 -9.47 -8.38
CA GLY A 90 -7.09 -9.73 -7.08
C GLY A 90 -7.32 -8.62 -6.07
N ALA A 91 -6.59 -8.69 -4.96
CA ALA A 91 -6.42 -7.58 -4.04
C ALA A 91 -5.23 -6.73 -4.49
N GLU A 92 -5.42 -5.42 -4.63
CA GLU A 92 -4.36 -4.47 -4.94
C GLU A 92 -3.84 -3.85 -3.64
N LEU A 93 -2.58 -4.07 -3.31
CA LEU A 93 -1.89 -3.29 -2.29
C LEU A 93 -1.49 -1.93 -2.88
N GLN A 94 -2.43 -0.99 -2.86
CA GLN A 94 -2.23 0.34 -3.46
C GLN A 94 -1.22 1.18 -2.66
N LYS A 95 -1.23 1.08 -1.32
CA LYS A 95 -0.36 1.89 -0.45
C LYS A 95 0.13 1.07 0.73
N ILE A 96 1.42 1.18 1.03
CA ILE A 96 2.02 0.71 2.29
C ILE A 96 3.21 1.61 2.62
N TYR A 97 3.03 2.49 3.59
CA TYR A 97 4.03 3.50 3.93
C TYR A 97 4.20 3.64 5.43
N PHE A 98 5.45 3.85 5.82
CA PHE A 98 5.88 4.19 7.17
C PHE A 98 6.76 5.42 7.12
N LEU A 99 6.77 6.19 8.21
CA LEU A 99 7.73 7.27 8.40
C LEU A 99 9.15 6.71 8.31
N GLN A 100 10.07 7.45 7.70
CA GLN A 100 11.48 7.03 7.56
C GLN A 100 12.15 6.78 8.92
N SER A 101 11.71 7.47 9.98
CA SER A 101 12.18 7.24 11.36
C SER A 101 11.91 5.81 11.87
N GLU A 102 10.96 5.10 11.25
CA GLU A 102 10.58 3.74 11.62
C GLU A 102 11.21 2.66 10.72
N ALA A 103 12.11 3.04 9.81
CA ALA A 103 12.81 2.10 8.95
C ALA A 103 13.61 1.06 9.78
N GLY A 104 13.70 -0.17 9.26
CA GLY A 104 14.48 -1.24 9.89
C GLY A 104 13.83 -1.90 11.12
N ARG A 105 12.69 -1.41 11.62
CA ARG A 105 11.98 -1.98 12.79
C ARG A 105 11.14 -3.23 12.49
N GLY A 106 11.11 -3.68 11.23
CA GLY A 106 10.29 -4.80 10.79
C GLY A 106 8.78 -4.50 10.69
N TYR A 107 8.37 -3.23 10.80
CA TYR A 107 6.96 -2.82 10.76
C TYR A 107 6.31 -3.09 9.40
N GLY A 108 7.01 -2.83 8.30
CA GLY A 108 6.56 -3.20 6.95
C GLY A 108 6.26 -4.69 6.82
N LYS A 109 7.10 -5.55 7.42
CA LYS A 109 6.90 -7.01 7.42
C LYS A 109 5.63 -7.42 8.16
N GLN A 110 5.40 -6.83 9.33
CA GLN A 110 4.21 -7.08 10.15
C GLN A 110 2.93 -6.66 9.41
N LEU A 111 2.92 -5.44 8.85
CA LEU A 111 1.77 -4.91 8.14
C LEU A 111 1.47 -5.68 6.84
N LEU A 112 2.49 -6.01 6.04
CA LEU A 112 2.29 -6.82 4.84
C LEU A 112 1.77 -8.23 5.15
N SER A 113 2.25 -8.86 6.23
CA SER A 113 1.74 -10.16 6.68
C SER A 113 0.27 -10.09 7.07
N PHE A 114 -0.11 -9.05 7.81
CA PHE A 114 -1.51 -8.78 8.17
C PHE A 114 -2.39 -8.64 6.91
N ILE A 115 -1.93 -7.86 5.92
CA ILE A 115 -2.64 -7.66 4.65
C ILE A 115 -2.80 -8.97 3.88
N CYS A 116 -1.74 -9.79 3.78
CA CYS A 116 -1.81 -11.10 3.13
C CYS A 116 -2.89 -11.98 3.77
N ASN A 117 -2.94 -12.03 5.11
CA ASN A 117 -3.94 -12.81 5.83
C ASN A 117 -5.36 -12.28 5.57
N ARG A 118 -5.56 -10.96 5.62
CA ARG A 118 -6.86 -10.34 5.29
C ARG A 118 -7.30 -10.65 3.86
N ALA A 119 -6.38 -10.63 2.91
CA ALA A 119 -6.68 -10.97 1.52
C ALA A 119 -7.09 -12.45 1.38
N ILE A 120 -6.41 -13.37 2.07
CA ILE A 120 -6.77 -14.80 2.12
C ILE A 120 -8.15 -15.01 2.77
N GLU A 121 -8.42 -14.36 3.91
CA GLU A 121 -9.71 -14.41 4.60
C GLU A 121 -10.87 -13.95 3.71
N ARG A 122 -10.63 -12.98 2.83
CA ARG A 122 -11.60 -12.51 1.83
C ARG A 122 -11.67 -13.37 0.57
N GLY A 123 -10.90 -14.46 0.49
CA GLY A 123 -10.88 -15.37 -0.65
C GLY A 123 -10.11 -14.86 -1.87
N ALA A 124 -9.28 -13.82 -1.73
CA ALA A 124 -8.43 -13.37 -2.83
C ALA A 124 -7.34 -14.41 -3.13
N ARG A 125 -7.13 -14.71 -4.41
CA ARG A 125 -6.10 -15.65 -4.90
C ARG A 125 -4.82 -14.96 -5.38
N LEU A 126 -4.90 -13.65 -5.58
CA LEU A 126 -3.81 -12.80 -6.03
C LEU A 126 -3.77 -11.56 -5.14
N LEU A 127 -2.59 -11.26 -4.60
CA LEU A 127 -2.26 -9.94 -4.07
C LEU A 127 -1.24 -9.34 -5.04
N TRP A 128 -1.52 -8.15 -5.56
CA TRP A 128 -0.63 -7.47 -6.49
C TRP A 128 -0.41 -6.02 -6.07
N LEU A 129 0.66 -5.44 -6.59
CA LEU A 129 1.03 -4.05 -6.40
C LEU A 129 1.83 -3.57 -7.60
N ASP A 130 1.97 -2.26 -7.71
CA ASP A 130 3.00 -1.64 -8.53
C ASP A 130 3.96 -0.82 -7.66
N VAL A 131 5.20 -0.75 -8.11
CA VAL A 131 6.29 -0.08 -7.38
C VAL A 131 7.21 0.59 -8.39
N LEU A 132 7.71 1.79 -8.06
CA LEU A 132 8.65 2.51 -8.92
C LEU A 132 9.79 1.59 -9.39
N LYS A 133 10.07 1.59 -10.69
CA LYS A 133 11.12 0.76 -11.29
C LYS A 133 12.50 0.97 -10.64
N SER A 134 12.78 2.22 -10.26
CA SER A 134 14.00 2.64 -9.57
C SER A 134 14.09 2.17 -8.10
N ASN A 135 12.97 1.81 -7.46
CA ASN A 135 12.94 1.45 -6.04
C ASN A 135 13.32 -0.03 -5.82
N SER A 136 14.59 -0.35 -6.07
CA SER A 136 15.13 -1.71 -5.92
C SER A 136 15.02 -2.27 -4.49
N ASN A 137 15.03 -1.40 -3.47
CA ASN A 137 14.87 -1.81 -2.08
C ASN A 137 13.45 -2.34 -1.81
N ALA A 138 12.42 -1.63 -2.27
CA ALA A 138 11.04 -2.07 -2.13
C ALA A 138 10.78 -3.35 -2.94
N ARG A 139 11.31 -3.46 -4.15
CA ARG A 139 11.20 -4.70 -4.96
C ARG A 139 11.78 -5.91 -4.24
N ARG A 140 13.01 -5.81 -3.70
CA ARG A 140 13.61 -6.88 -2.88
C ARG A 140 12.79 -7.21 -1.64
N PHE A 141 12.20 -6.19 -1.00
CA PHE A 141 11.31 -6.40 0.13
C PHE A 141 10.10 -7.26 -0.26
N TYR A 142 9.43 -6.96 -1.37
CA TYR A 142 8.28 -7.74 -1.85
C TYR A 142 8.67 -9.14 -2.36
N GLU A 143 9.81 -9.27 -3.05
CA GLU A 143 10.38 -10.58 -3.44
C GLU A 143 10.58 -11.49 -2.22
N GLY A 144 11.09 -10.94 -1.12
CA GLY A 144 11.22 -11.66 0.15
C GLY A 144 9.90 -12.15 0.75
N PHE A 145 8.76 -11.61 0.29
CA PHE A 145 7.41 -12.07 0.62
C PHE A 145 6.80 -12.98 -0.44
N GLY A 146 7.55 -13.37 -1.46
CA GLY A 146 7.09 -14.25 -2.54
C GLY A 146 6.30 -13.52 -3.63
N PHE A 147 6.39 -12.19 -3.71
CA PHE A 147 5.95 -11.48 -4.90
C PHE A 147 6.93 -11.72 -6.05
N GLN A 148 6.39 -11.84 -7.26
CA GLN A 148 7.14 -11.99 -8.49
C GLN A 148 6.79 -10.86 -9.43
N GLU A 149 7.77 -10.39 -10.19
CA GLU A 149 7.54 -9.41 -11.26
C GLU A 149 6.63 -9.99 -12.34
N ILE A 150 5.57 -9.25 -12.69
CA ILE A 150 4.62 -9.55 -13.76
C ILE A 150 5.04 -8.80 -15.04
N GLY A 151 5.50 -7.56 -14.89
CA GLY A 151 6.00 -6.73 -15.98
C GLY A 151 6.03 -5.25 -15.62
N GLU A 152 6.30 -4.41 -16.61
CA GLU A 152 6.41 -2.96 -16.42
C GLU A 152 5.22 -2.21 -17.02
N ILE A 153 4.83 -1.12 -16.37
CA ILE A 153 3.81 -0.17 -16.85
C ILE A 153 4.36 1.26 -16.84
N PRO A 154 3.92 2.12 -17.78
CA PRO A 154 4.37 3.50 -17.82
C PRO A 154 3.88 4.27 -16.59
N PHE A 155 4.75 5.13 -16.08
CA PHE A 155 4.43 6.09 -15.03
C PHE A 155 5.31 7.31 -15.18
N LYS A 156 4.72 8.49 -15.01
CA LYS A 156 5.43 9.76 -15.11
C LYS A 156 4.94 10.72 -14.06
N THR A 157 5.85 11.59 -13.65
CA THR A 157 5.57 12.79 -12.87
C THR A 157 5.64 14.01 -13.79
N ASP A 158 5.54 15.20 -13.20
CA ASP A 158 5.80 16.45 -13.89
C ASP A 158 7.30 16.68 -14.19
N LEU A 159 8.21 15.88 -13.62
CA LEU A 159 9.65 15.98 -13.83
C LEU A 159 10.21 14.92 -14.79
N ALA A 160 9.67 13.71 -14.78
CA ALA A 160 10.26 12.60 -15.54
C ALA A 160 9.29 11.45 -15.82
N GLU A 161 9.58 10.70 -16.88
CA GLU A 161 9.09 9.33 -17.07
C GLU A 161 9.98 8.34 -16.31
N ILE A 162 9.36 7.50 -15.48
CA ILE A 162 10.07 6.61 -14.55
C ILE A 162 9.67 5.15 -14.77
N GLY A 163 8.38 4.90 -14.99
CA GLY A 163 7.80 3.55 -15.05
C GLY A 163 7.65 2.89 -13.68
N MET A 164 6.80 1.88 -13.64
CA MET A 164 6.58 1.03 -12.47
C MET A 164 6.70 -0.43 -12.86
N VAL A 165 7.10 -1.26 -11.89
CA VAL A 165 7.10 -2.70 -11.98
C VAL A 165 5.86 -3.20 -11.26
N VAL A 166 5.03 -3.97 -11.96
CA VAL A 166 3.89 -4.69 -11.40
C VAL A 166 4.41 -5.98 -10.82
N MET A 167 4.08 -6.26 -9.56
CA MET A 167 4.45 -7.48 -8.86
C MET A 167 3.21 -8.17 -8.33
N GLY A 168 3.19 -9.50 -8.36
CA GLY A 168 2.07 -10.30 -7.87
C GLY A 168 2.52 -11.48 -7.04
N ARG A 169 1.71 -11.83 -6.05
CA ARG A 169 1.87 -13.00 -5.21
C ARG A 169 0.60 -13.84 -5.25
N ARG A 170 0.76 -15.13 -5.55
CA ARG A 170 -0.31 -16.11 -5.38
C ARG A 170 -0.58 -16.33 -3.90
N LEU A 171 -1.83 -16.18 -3.52
CA LEU A 171 -2.31 -16.45 -2.17
C LEU A 171 -2.95 -17.84 -2.18
N THR A 172 -2.42 -18.73 -1.35
CA THR A 172 -3.00 -20.05 -1.10
C THR A 172 -3.67 -20.02 0.26
N SER A 173 -4.92 -20.48 0.34
CA SER A 173 -5.51 -20.83 1.63
C SER A 173 -4.68 -21.96 2.23
N PRO A 174 -4.43 -21.98 3.55
CA PRO A 174 -3.82 -23.15 4.18
C PRO A 174 -4.68 -24.36 3.83
N THR A 175 -4.06 -25.35 3.19
CA THR A 175 -4.72 -26.61 2.87
C THR A 175 -5.21 -27.19 4.19
N VAL A 176 -6.53 -27.30 4.38
CA VAL A 176 -7.07 -28.10 5.47
C VAL A 176 -6.72 -29.54 5.15
N SER A 177 -5.62 -30.02 5.71
CA SER A 177 -5.34 -31.44 5.79
C SER A 177 -6.42 -32.05 6.67
N LEU A 178 -7.46 -32.61 6.04
CA LEU A 178 -8.37 -33.53 6.70
C LEU A 178 -7.54 -34.78 7.04
N GLY A 179 -7.04 -34.83 8.26
CA GLY A 179 -6.52 -36.04 8.90
C GLY A 179 -7.65 -36.80 9.58
#